data_AF-A0A367LWV9-F1
#
_entry.id   AF-A0A367LWV9-F1
#
_cell.length_a   1.000
_cell.length_b   1.000
_cell.length_c   1.000
_cell.angle_alpha   90.00
_cell.angle_beta   90.00
_cell.angle_gamma   90.00
#
_symmetry.space_group_name_H-M   'P 1'
#
loop_
_entity.id
_entity.type
_entity.pdbx_description
1 polymer ?
#
loop_
_entity_poly.entity_id
_entity_poly.type
_entity_poly.pdbx_seq_one_letter_code
_entity_poly.pdbx_strand_id
1 'polypeptide(L)' 'MGVGVWAEMLRQDKTPEYLLQDLYQMELQRITLNMQISLIHSIGKQAAECAEKMGQAEAEFMGRLQQSQTRPGSVGM' A
#
# COMPACT_ATOMS: atom_id res chain seq x y z
N MET A 1 12.37 3.96 -15.04
CA MET A 1 12.26 4.50 -16.41
C MET A 1 10.82 4.31 -16.87
N GLY A 2 10.18 5.30 -17.49
CA GLY A 2 8.83 5.13 -18.04
C GLY A 2 8.87 4.48 -19.43
N VAL A 3 7.75 3.92 -19.88
CA VAL A 3 7.62 3.23 -21.19
C VAL A 3 8.09 4.13 -22.34
N GLY A 4 7.84 5.44 -22.27
CA GLY A 4 8.30 6.39 -23.29
C GLY A 4 9.82 6.45 -23.46
N VAL A 5 10.57 6.40 -22.37
CA VAL A 5 12.04 6.40 -22.41
C VAL A 5 12.57 5.04 -22.86
N TRP A 6 11.92 3.94 -22.44
CA TRP A 6 12.24 2.61 -22.96
C TRP A 6 12.02 2.51 -24.48
N ALA A 7 10.89 3.03 -24.97
CA ALA A 7 10.57 3.01 -26.40
C ALA A 7 11.59 3.84 -27.21
N GLU A 8 12.09 4.93 -26.66
CA GLU A 8 13.15 5.72 -27.29
C GLU A 8 14.46 4.94 -27.40
N MET A 9 14.82 4.15 -26.39
CA MET A 9 15.98 3.27 -26.45
C MET A 9 15.81 2.13 -27.46
N LEU A 10 14.59 1.58 -27.56
CA LEU A 10 14.29 0.49 -28.48
C LEU A 10 14.40 0.93 -29.95
N ARG A 11 14.08 2.19 -30.27
CA ARG A 11 14.14 2.76 -31.62
C ARG A 11 15.54 3.11 -32.13
N GLN A 12 16.57 3.00 -31.29
CA GLN A 12 17.93 3.35 -31.70
C GLN A 12 18.49 2.31 -32.67
N ASP A 13 19.10 2.74 -33.77
CA ASP A 13 19.69 1.83 -34.79
C ASP A 13 20.75 0.87 -34.25
N LYS A 14 21.35 1.22 -33.10
CA LYS A 14 22.31 0.36 -32.40
C LYS A 14 21.66 -0.77 -31.59
N THR A 15 20.34 -0.79 -31.46
CA THR A 15 19.61 -1.84 -30.75
C THR A 15 19.42 -3.03 -31.70
N PRO A 16 20.09 -4.17 -31.46
CA PRO A 16 20.00 -5.32 -32.34
C PRO A 16 18.60 -5.94 -32.35
N GLU A 17 18.10 -6.30 -33.54
CA GLU A 17 16.75 -6.83 -33.72
C GLU A 17 16.51 -8.13 -32.91
N TYR A 18 17.53 -9.00 -32.82
CA TYR A 18 17.42 -10.26 -32.08
C TYR A 18 17.19 -10.08 -30.57
N LEU A 19 17.47 -8.89 -30.01
CA LEU A 19 17.23 -8.58 -28.60
C LEU A 19 15.85 -7.96 -28.33
N LEU A 20 15.08 -7.58 -29.37
CA LEU A 20 13.83 -6.84 -29.19
C LEU A 20 12.81 -7.63 -28.37
N GLN A 21 12.73 -8.95 -28.58
CA GLN A 21 11.82 -9.80 -27.83
C GLN A 21 12.18 -9.83 -26.33
N ASP A 22 13.45 -9.97 -26.00
CA ASP A 22 13.91 -10.01 -24.61
C ASP A 22 13.73 -8.65 -23.93
N LEU A 23 14.06 -7.56 -24.63
CA LEU A 23 13.85 -6.20 -24.15
C LEU A 23 12.38 -5.89 -23.88
N TYR A 24 11.47 -6.43 -24.69
CA TYR A 24 10.03 -6.34 -24.46
C TYR A 24 9.61 -7.12 -23.19
N GLN A 25 10.07 -8.36 -23.02
CA GLN A 25 9.75 -9.15 -21.83
C GLN A 25 10.28 -8.49 -20.55
N MET A 26 11.50 -7.94 -20.59
CA MET A 26 12.07 -7.20 -19.46
C MET A 26 11.23 -5.97 -19.09
N GLU A 27 10.73 -5.22 -20.09
CA GLU A 27 9.88 -4.06 -19.82
C GLU A 27 8.53 -4.46 -19.21
N LEU A 28 7.92 -5.54 -19.68
CA LEU A 28 6.71 -6.11 -19.07
C LEU A 28 6.96 -6.48 -17.61
N GLN A 29 8.05 -7.19 -17.32
CA GLN A 29 8.41 -7.56 -15.96
C GLN A 29 8.63 -6.33 -15.07
N ARG A 30 9.31 -5.29 -15.59
CA ARG A 30 9.51 -4.03 -14.87
C ARG A 30 8.19 -3.34 -14.54
N ILE A 31 7.25 -3.31 -15.48
CA ILE A 31 5.91 -2.74 -15.27
C ILE A 31 5.17 -3.51 -14.18
N THR A 32 5.14 -4.85 -14.28
CA THR A 32 4.48 -5.72 -13.28
C THR A 32 5.08 -5.53 -11.90
N LEU A 33 6.41 -5.53 -11.78
CA LEU A 33 7.09 -5.36 -10.50
C LEU A 33 6.80 -3.98 -9.87
N ASN A 34 6.85 -2.92 -10.68
CA ASN A 34 6.53 -1.57 -10.20
C ASN A 34 5.09 -1.46 -9.70
N MET A 35 4.15 -2.08 -10.41
CA MET A 35 2.75 -2.15 -9.97
C MET A 35 2.63 -2.92 -8.64
N GLN A 36 3.23 -4.11 -8.54
CA GLN A 36 3.18 -4.93 -7.33
C GLN A 36 3.76 -4.20 -6.11
N ILE A 37 4.92 -3.55 -6.25
CA ILE A 37 5.53 -2.75 -5.17
C ILE A 37 4.58 -1.64 -4.72
N SER A 38 4.00 -0.90 -5.68
CA SER A 38 3.08 0.20 -5.39
C SER A 38 1.82 -0.27 -4.66
N LEU A 39 1.26 -1.42 -5.08
CA LEU A 39 0.10 -2.03 -4.45
C LEU A 39 0.41 -2.52 -3.04
N ILE A 40 1.50 -3.25 -2.84
CA ILE A 40 1.91 -3.76 -1.52
C ILE A 40 2.11 -2.60 -0.55
N HIS A 41 2.79 -1.54 -0.97
CA HIS A 41 2.99 -0.36 -0.13
C HIS A 41 1.65 0.31 0.22
N SER A 42 0.75 0.45 -0.75
CA SER A 42 -0.57 1.06 -0.52
C SER A 42 -1.43 0.23 0.44
N ILE A 43 -1.45 -1.09 0.26
CA ILE A 43 -2.18 -2.01 1.15
C ILE A 43 -1.57 -2.01 2.55
N GLY A 44 -0.23 -2.05 2.66
CA GLY A 44 0.46 -1.98 3.94
C GLY A 44 0.15 -0.70 4.72
N LYS A 45 0.14 0.45 4.03
CA LYS A 45 -0.27 1.73 4.61
C LYS A 45 -1.73 1.69 5.10
N GLN A 46 -2.65 1.21 4.26
CA GLN A 46 -4.07 1.08 4.64
C GLN A 46 -4.26 0.14 5.83
N ALA A 47 -3.54 -0.97 5.89
CA ALA A 47 -3.60 -1.91 7.01
C ALA A 47 -3.16 -1.25 8.33
N ALA A 48 -2.06 -0.48 8.30
CA ALA A 48 -1.59 0.26 9.47
C ALA A 48 -2.60 1.32 9.93
N GLU A 49 -3.15 2.11 9.00
CA GLU A 49 -4.18 3.12 9.31
C GLU A 49 -5.46 2.48 9.88
N CYS A 50 -5.85 1.30 9.38
CA CYS A 50 -7.00 0.55 9.91
C CYS A 50 -6.74 0.06 11.34
N ALA A 51 -5.55 -0.49 11.61
CA ALA A 51 -5.19 -0.93 12.96
C ALA A 51 -5.19 0.22 13.97
N GLU A 52 -4.68 1.39 13.56
CA GLU A 52 -4.70 2.60 14.38
C GLU A 52 -6.14 3.03 14.72
N LYS A 53 -7.02 3.10 13.71
CA LYS A 53 -8.44 3.47 13.91
C LYS A 53 -9.17 2.48 14.82
N MET A 54 -8.89 1.18 14.71
CA MET A 54 -9.45 0.18 15.61
C MET A 54 -8.99 0.42 17.06
N GLY A 55 -7.70 0.68 17.28
CA GLY A 55 -7.17 1.01 18.60
C GLY A 55 -7.77 2.29 19.19
N GLN A 56 -7.96 3.33 18.38
CA GLN A 56 -8.64 4.56 18.80
C GLN A 56 -10.10 4.28 19.22
N ALA A 57 -10.85 3.51 18.42
CA ALA A 57 -12.22 3.14 18.75
C ALA A 57 -12.32 2.33 20.06
N GLU A 58 -11.39 1.39 20.27
CA GLU A 58 -11.31 0.63 21.52
C GLU A 58 -11.01 1.52 22.72
N ALA A 59 -10.06 2.45 22.59
CA ALA A 59 -9.71 3.40 23.66
C ALA A 59 -10.91 4.28 24.06
N GLU A 60 -11.65 4.82 23.09
CA GLU A 60 -12.87 5.59 23.34
C GLU A 60 -13.95 4.76 24.04
N PHE A 61 -14.16 3.53 23.59
CA PHE A 61 -15.11 2.60 24.21
C PHE A 61 -14.75 2.29 25.67
N MET A 62 -13.49 1.94 25.93
CA MET A 62 -13.00 1.65 27.28
C MET A 62 -13.06 2.88 28.19
N GLY A 63 -12.71 4.06 27.67
CA GLY A 63 -12.81 5.32 28.41
C GLY A 63 -14.24 5.61 28.86
N ARG A 64 -15.23 5.39 27.98
CA ARG A 64 -16.66 5.53 28.33
C ARG A 64 -17.11 4.52 29.38
N LEU A 65 -16.63 3.28 29.29
CA LEU A 65 -16.98 2.24 30.25
C LEU A 65 -16.45 2.58 31.65
N GLN A 66 -15.21 3.05 31.75
CA GLN A 66 -14.58 3.48 33.01
C GLN A 66 -15.31 4.68 33.63
N GLN A 67 -15.67 5.70 32.83
CA GLN A 67 -16.47 6.84 33.30
C GLN A 67 -17.85 6.42 33.82
N SER A 68 -18.46 5.42 33.21
CA SER A 68 -19.75 4.88 33.65
C SER A 68 -19.64 4.12 34.98
N GLN A 69 -18.54 3.41 35.20
CA GLN A 69 -18.27 2.68 36.45
C GLN A 69 -17.86 3.59 37.61
N THR A 70 -17.23 4.73 37.33
CA THR A 70 -16.73 5.67 38.34
C THR A 70 -17.76 6.73 38.76
N ARG A 71 -18.96 6.77 38.14
CA ARG A 71 -20.05 7.64 38.59
C ARG A 71 -20.55 7.20 39.98
N PRO A 72 -20.48 8.07 41.01
CA PRO A 72 -21.00 7.76 42.33
C PRO A 72 -22.53 7.75 42.27
N GLY A 73 -23.11 6.55 42.15
CA GLY A 73 -24.56 6.35 42.07
C GLY A 73 -25.03 4.97 41.63
N SER A 74 -24.13 4.05 41.26
CA SER A 74 -24.52 2.72 40.75
C SER A 74 -24.16 1.53 41.66
N VAL A 75 -23.73 1.76 42.91
CA VAL A 75 -23.73 0.72 43.96
C VAL A 75 -24.94 1.01 44.85
N GLY A 76 -25.91 0.09 44.85
CA GLY A 76 -27.23 0.18 45.51
C GLY A 76 -27.17 0.53 47.00
N MET A 77 -28.22 1.09 47.62
CA MET A 77 -29.51 0.43 47.88
C MET A 77 -29.39 -1.06 48.19
#